data_AF-A0A0K3CR97-F1
#
_entry.id   AF-A0A0K3CR97-F1
#
_cell.length_a   1.000
_cell.length_b   1.000
_cell.length_c   1.000
_cell.angle_alpha   90.00
_cell.angle_beta   90.00
_cell.angle_gamma   90.00
#
_symmetry.space_group_name_H-M   'P 1'
#
loop_
_entity.id
_entity.type
_entity.pdbx_description
1 polymer ?
#
loop_
_entity_poly.entity_id
_entity_poly.type
_entity_poly.pdbx_seq_one_letter_code
_entity_poly.pdbx_strand_id
1 'polypeptide(L)'
;MLLRSLFLLALAALPLSSAGPSCAHHALHTRRHRTLGRLNVTAHEQHLEARGLKVVKSCAVPGSAAITMDDGPLYGGPAATLIQQLGGHASFFVNGNLNGSCIYDQADLLRQYYDAGHLIAAHTWSHTDITTMTPAQLNAELDLLETALQKILGIKPKYFRPPYGAFDEASLGILEARGYTVVLWDFDSGDWNPTVEPEQSFALSTTLNYPQPALMIFHENREETATEVLPHVAPMLVSEGYKLKTVAECLRASPYQSVGKPSARDATWTCEGTPGTVWSPYPPIPPATPTYPFGRTRLRSFVLTRSHDPLEAPSRPPSAPPPHHSPHLHSPSTPHTPLSMVLGRLMHYTFDIALVTTVLAGVKRHTGFQVNTSTIPEGPFRQTADVVLGTGERLFDFASAMSYTSSLFERETPKPK
;
A
#
# COMPACT_ATOMS: atom_id res chain seq x y z
N MET A 1 -43.48 32.16 -7.59
CA MET A 1 -44.43 31.30 -6.84
C MET A 1 -43.73 30.94 -5.53
N LEU A 2 -44.08 31.53 -4.38
CA LEU A 2 -45.28 31.33 -3.54
C LEU A 2 -45.31 29.98 -2.79
N LEU A 3 -45.13 30.05 -1.45
CA LEU A 3 -45.41 29.01 -0.42
C LEU A 3 -44.50 27.75 -0.53
N ARG A 4 -44.19 26.94 0.51
CA ARG A 4 -44.41 26.91 1.99
C ARG A 4 -43.35 25.93 2.58
N SER A 5 -42.98 25.87 3.85
CA SER A 5 -43.37 26.60 5.08
C SER A 5 -42.23 26.54 6.13
N LEU A 6 -42.42 27.17 7.30
CA LEU A 6 -41.58 27.03 8.51
C LEU A 6 -41.87 25.72 9.27
N PHE A 7 -40.95 25.29 10.15
CA PHE A 7 -41.25 25.14 11.59
C PHE A 7 -39.99 25.30 12.48
N LEU A 8 -40.17 25.75 13.73
CA LEU A 8 -39.11 25.97 14.74
C LEU A 8 -39.27 24.98 15.92
N LEU A 9 -38.18 24.77 16.68
CA LEU A 9 -38.05 24.86 18.15
C LEU A 9 -36.53 24.73 18.46
N ALA A 10 -35.81 25.58 19.20
CA ALA A 10 -36.02 26.23 20.51
C ALA A 10 -35.94 25.22 21.70
N LEU A 11 -35.28 25.50 22.83
CA LEU A 11 -34.56 26.71 23.30
C LEU A 11 -33.44 26.32 24.31
N ALA A 12 -32.63 27.26 24.77
CA ALA A 12 -31.60 27.06 25.81
C ALA A 12 -31.95 27.75 27.14
N ALA A 13 -31.49 27.21 28.28
CA ALA A 13 -31.31 27.92 29.55
C ALA A 13 -30.38 27.17 30.53
N LEU A 14 -29.58 27.91 31.30
CA LEU A 14 -28.88 27.46 32.51
C LEU A 14 -29.68 27.90 33.76
N PRO A 15 -29.32 27.44 34.97
CA PRO A 15 -28.62 28.38 35.87
C PRO A 15 -27.47 27.76 36.70
N LEU A 16 -26.82 28.61 37.49
CA LEU A 16 -25.60 28.37 38.26
C LEU A 16 -25.85 27.65 39.60
N SER A 17 -24.80 27.02 40.15
CA SER A 17 -24.44 27.18 41.57
C SER A 17 -22.92 26.96 41.78
N SER A 18 -22.39 27.33 42.95
CA SER A 18 -20.95 27.49 43.20
C SER A 18 -20.47 26.88 44.53
N ALA A 19 -19.23 26.38 44.58
CA ALA A 19 -18.35 26.36 45.75
C ALA A 19 -16.97 25.72 45.47
N GLY A 20 -15.98 26.13 46.27
CA GLY A 20 -14.71 25.47 46.60
C GLY A 20 -14.14 26.18 47.84
N PRO A 21 -12.85 26.05 48.22
CA PRO A 21 -11.86 24.98 47.98
C PRO A 21 -11.27 24.44 49.32
N SER A 22 -10.43 23.38 49.34
CA SER A 22 -9.37 23.24 50.39
C SER A 22 -8.28 22.16 50.14
N CYS A 23 -7.03 22.59 50.37
CA CYS A 23 -5.83 21.93 50.92
C CYS A 23 -5.60 20.38 51.01
N ALA A 24 -4.54 19.95 50.29
CA ALA A 24 -3.24 19.44 50.83
C ALA A 24 -3.02 18.01 51.42
N HIS A 25 -1.73 17.62 51.43
CA HIS A 25 -1.05 16.46 52.07
C HIS A 25 -1.51 15.04 51.68
N HIS A 26 -0.78 14.31 50.82
CA HIS A 26 0.50 13.70 51.25
C HIS A 26 1.48 13.40 50.11
N ALA A 27 2.77 13.42 50.42
CA ALA A 27 3.82 12.86 49.56
C ALA A 27 4.16 11.42 49.99
N LEU A 28 4.25 10.49 49.04
CA LEU A 28 4.82 9.17 49.27
C LEU A 28 5.59 8.69 48.03
N HIS A 29 6.91 8.78 48.09
CA HIS A 29 7.80 8.32 47.03
C HIS A 29 7.69 6.81 46.85
N THR A 30 7.21 6.35 45.70
CA THR A 30 7.48 5.00 45.22
C THR A 30 8.02 5.05 43.79
N ARG A 31 9.31 4.74 43.62
CA ARG A 31 9.90 4.50 42.29
C ARG A 31 9.36 3.17 41.73
N ARG A 32 8.18 3.20 41.13
CA ARG A 32 7.84 2.18 40.12
C ARG A 32 8.45 2.62 38.80
N HIS A 33 9.50 1.91 38.37
CA HIS A 33 9.88 1.92 36.96
C HIS A 33 8.69 1.41 36.16
N ARG A 34 7.94 2.32 35.51
CA ARG A 34 7.12 1.93 34.37
C ARG A 34 8.10 1.46 33.29
N THR A 35 8.19 0.15 33.12
CA THR A 35 8.57 -0.41 31.82
C THR A 35 7.65 0.23 30.79
N LEU A 36 8.23 1.08 29.93
CA LEU A 36 7.54 1.57 28.75
C LEU A 36 7.08 0.35 27.96
N GLY A 37 5.80 0.33 27.58
CA GLY A 37 5.24 -0.78 26.84
C GLY A 37 6.05 -1.00 25.56
N ARG A 38 6.49 -2.24 25.33
CA ARG A 38 6.89 -2.65 23.98
C ARG A 38 5.69 -2.40 23.07
N LEU A 39 5.95 -1.84 21.90
CA LEU A 39 4.95 -1.69 20.85
C LEU A 39 4.33 -3.06 20.53
N ASN A 40 3.05 -3.08 20.12
CA ASN A 40 2.38 -4.30 19.68
C ASN A 40 2.91 -4.74 18.29
N VAL A 41 4.14 -5.25 18.27
CA VAL A 41 4.69 -6.03 17.16
C VAL A 41 3.78 -7.25 16.95
N THR A 42 3.32 -7.48 15.73
CA THR A 42 2.36 -8.56 15.43
C THR A 42 2.96 -9.94 15.67
N ALA A 43 2.14 -10.97 15.88
CA ALA A 43 2.64 -12.34 16.08
C ALA A 43 3.47 -12.86 14.89
N HIS A 44 3.21 -12.37 13.68
CA HIS A 44 4.02 -12.66 12.50
C HIS A 44 5.40 -11.97 12.58
N GLU A 45 5.44 -10.67 12.86
CA GLU A 45 6.71 -9.94 13.02
C GLU A 45 7.54 -10.48 14.20
N GLN A 46 6.92 -10.87 15.31
CA GLN A 46 7.61 -11.55 16.43
C GLN A 46 8.20 -12.90 16.00
N HIS A 47 7.55 -13.64 15.09
CA HIS A 47 8.09 -14.87 14.52
C HIS A 47 9.26 -14.60 13.56
N LEU A 48 9.23 -13.50 12.80
CA LEU A 48 10.35 -13.06 11.96
C LEU A 48 11.55 -12.62 12.82
N GLU A 49 11.35 -11.75 13.82
CA GLU A 49 12.38 -11.33 14.78
C GLU A 49 13.01 -12.52 15.51
N ALA A 50 12.19 -13.48 15.98
CA ALA A 50 12.67 -14.68 16.67
C ALA A 50 13.51 -15.62 15.79
N ARG A 51 13.45 -15.46 14.46
CA ARG A 51 14.26 -16.19 13.48
C ARG A 51 15.51 -15.43 13.03
N GLY A 52 15.65 -14.16 13.41
CA GLY A 52 16.73 -13.27 12.98
C GLY A 52 16.36 -12.34 11.81
N LEU A 53 15.22 -12.58 11.16
CA LEU A 53 14.80 -11.97 9.89
C LEU A 53 14.47 -10.48 10.08
N LYS A 54 15.37 -9.60 9.62
CA LYS A 54 15.30 -8.14 9.87
C LYS A 54 14.38 -7.43 8.88
N VAL A 55 13.10 -7.36 9.21
CA VAL A 55 12.14 -6.45 8.55
C VAL A 55 12.02 -5.17 9.38
N VAL A 56 12.31 -4.03 8.77
CA VAL A 56 12.20 -2.69 9.34
C VAL A 56 10.99 -1.99 8.73
N LYS A 57 10.13 -1.41 9.57
CA LYS A 57 9.02 -0.55 9.14
C LYS A 57 9.19 0.91 9.53
N SER A 58 9.87 1.19 10.64
CA SER A 58 9.98 2.53 11.21
C SER A 58 11.41 2.95 11.52
N CYS A 59 11.65 4.26 11.59
CA CYS A 59 12.92 4.82 12.01
C CYS A 59 13.11 4.70 13.54
N ALA A 60 14.31 4.36 14.01
CA ALA A 60 14.61 4.11 15.42
C ALA A 60 15.15 5.35 16.18
N VAL A 61 15.23 6.52 15.52
CA VAL A 61 15.74 7.76 16.13
C VAL A 61 14.63 8.81 16.23
N PRO A 62 14.18 9.19 17.44
CA PRO A 62 13.16 10.22 17.63
C PRO A 62 13.47 11.53 16.90
N GLY A 63 12.43 12.25 16.47
CA GLY A 63 12.56 13.50 15.71
C GLY A 63 13.32 13.35 14.40
N SER A 64 13.36 12.15 13.80
CA SER A 64 14.02 11.90 12.51
C SER A 64 13.02 11.33 11.51
N ALA A 65 13.11 11.77 10.26
CA ALA A 65 12.31 11.28 9.15
C ALA A 65 13.25 10.74 8.07
N ALA A 66 13.05 9.50 7.65
CA ALA A 66 13.72 8.94 6.50
C ALA A 66 12.83 9.09 5.26
N ILE A 67 13.13 10.08 4.42
CA ILE A 67 12.57 10.17 3.07
C ILE A 67 13.26 9.07 2.25
N THR A 68 12.47 8.16 1.69
CA THR A 68 12.94 7.09 0.82
C THR A 68 12.26 7.18 -0.53
N MET A 69 13.02 7.00 -1.62
CA MET A 69 12.53 7.06 -3.00
C MET A 69 12.82 5.75 -3.72
N ASP A 70 11.79 5.16 -4.31
CA ASP A 70 11.85 3.86 -5.00
C ASP A 70 11.80 4.04 -6.53
N ASP A 71 11.88 2.94 -7.27
CA ASP A 71 11.78 2.86 -8.73
C ASP A 71 12.84 3.66 -9.54
N GLY A 72 13.95 4.04 -8.89
CA GLY A 72 15.05 4.80 -9.47
C GLY A 72 16.19 3.97 -10.06
N PRO A 73 17.29 4.61 -10.52
CA PRO A 73 17.48 6.05 -10.64
C PRO A 73 16.72 6.66 -11.85
N LEU A 74 15.98 7.75 -11.61
CA LEU A 74 15.22 8.48 -12.63
C LEU A 74 15.19 9.98 -12.31
N TYR A 75 14.12 10.48 -11.67
CA TYR A 75 13.86 11.92 -11.52
C TYR A 75 14.30 12.49 -10.15
N GLY A 76 14.92 11.72 -9.26
CA GLY A 76 15.21 12.14 -7.88
C GLY A 76 16.26 13.24 -7.72
N GLY A 77 16.95 13.65 -8.79
CA GLY A 77 18.00 14.69 -8.79
C GLY A 77 17.66 15.99 -8.04
N PRO A 78 16.53 16.67 -8.32
CA PRO A 78 16.11 17.87 -7.61
C PRO A 78 15.84 17.62 -6.11
N ALA A 79 15.20 16.50 -5.78
CA ALA A 79 14.91 16.12 -4.40
C ALA A 79 16.18 15.80 -3.60
N ALA A 80 17.11 15.03 -4.18
CA ALA A 80 18.43 14.76 -3.62
C ALA A 80 19.19 16.05 -3.31
N THR A 81 19.16 17.00 -4.24
CA THR A 81 19.81 18.31 -4.13
C THR A 81 19.17 19.16 -3.02
N LEU A 82 17.84 19.24 -2.98
CA LEU A 82 17.10 19.99 -1.95
C LEU A 82 17.33 19.42 -0.55
N ILE A 83 17.26 18.10 -0.38
CA ILE A 83 17.42 17.45 0.93
C ILE A 83 18.84 17.67 1.47
N GLN A 84 19.86 17.69 0.60
CA GLN A 84 21.22 18.08 0.98
C GLN A 84 21.30 19.57 1.36
N GLN A 85 20.67 20.48 0.62
CA GLN A 85 20.62 21.91 0.95
C GLN A 85 19.92 22.19 2.30
N LEU A 86 18.96 21.35 2.68
CA LEU A 86 18.30 21.36 4.00
C LEU A 86 19.15 20.73 5.12
N GLY A 87 20.36 20.25 4.82
CA GLY A 87 21.30 19.70 5.80
C GLY A 87 20.98 18.28 6.26
N GLY A 88 20.39 17.46 5.40
CA GLY A 88 20.10 16.05 5.68
C GLY A 88 20.27 15.14 4.45
N HIS A 89 19.83 13.88 4.58
CA HIS A 89 20.03 12.85 3.57
C HIS A 89 18.74 12.07 3.26
N ALA A 90 18.63 11.56 2.03
CA ALA A 90 17.58 10.66 1.56
C ALA A 90 18.10 9.23 1.37
N SER A 91 17.21 8.28 1.05
CA SER A 91 17.60 6.92 0.63
C SER A 91 16.92 6.52 -0.68
N PHE A 92 17.68 6.08 -1.66
CA PHE A 92 17.19 5.70 -2.99
C PHE A 92 17.24 4.16 -3.11
N PHE A 93 16.08 3.51 -3.21
CA PHE A 93 15.97 2.08 -3.49
C PHE A 93 15.87 1.87 -4.99
N VAL A 94 16.98 1.45 -5.59
CA VAL A 94 17.16 1.51 -7.04
C VAL A 94 17.03 0.14 -7.72
N ASN A 95 16.53 0.19 -8.95
CA ASN A 95 16.41 -0.90 -9.88
C ASN A 95 17.55 -0.92 -10.90
N GLY A 96 17.65 -2.03 -11.63
CA GLY A 96 18.65 -2.23 -12.68
C GLY A 96 18.17 -1.88 -14.09
N ASN A 97 16.93 -2.26 -14.40
CA ASN A 97 16.30 -2.09 -15.70
C ASN A 97 14.77 -1.98 -15.53
N LEU A 98 14.29 -0.75 -15.34
CA LEU A 98 12.89 -0.42 -15.10
C LEU A 98 12.47 0.76 -16.00
N ASN A 99 11.30 0.69 -16.62
CA ASN A 99 10.74 1.72 -17.50
C ASN A 99 11.62 2.03 -18.73
N GLY A 100 12.50 1.10 -19.11
CA GLY A 100 13.53 1.32 -20.14
C GLY A 100 14.74 2.15 -19.64
N SER A 101 14.77 2.57 -18.38
CA SER A 101 15.94 3.17 -17.73
C SER A 101 16.91 2.06 -17.32
N CYS A 102 18.07 2.03 -17.98
CA CYS A 102 19.18 1.16 -17.60
C CYS A 102 20.06 1.87 -16.56
N ILE A 103 20.31 1.21 -15.42
CA ILE A 103 21.10 1.75 -14.30
C ILE A 103 22.50 2.24 -14.71
N TYR A 104 23.08 1.63 -15.75
CA TYR A 104 24.41 1.99 -16.27
C TYR A 104 24.44 3.33 -17.03
N ASP A 105 23.30 3.80 -17.56
CA ASP A 105 23.21 5.11 -18.21
C ASP A 105 22.91 6.23 -17.21
N GLN A 106 22.31 5.87 -16.06
CA GLN A 106 22.09 6.75 -14.92
C GLN A 106 23.26 6.75 -13.91
N ALA A 107 24.41 6.18 -14.29
CA ALA A 107 25.55 5.98 -13.42
C ALA A 107 26.10 7.28 -12.78
N ASP A 108 26.03 8.40 -13.49
CA ASP A 108 26.50 9.69 -12.98
C ASP A 108 25.48 10.38 -12.05
N LEU A 109 24.19 10.04 -12.16
CA LEU A 109 23.16 10.44 -11.19
C LEU A 109 23.32 9.67 -9.87
N LEU A 110 23.56 8.36 -9.96
CA LEU A 110 23.88 7.53 -8.79
C LEU A 110 25.14 7.99 -8.06
N ARG A 111 26.17 8.43 -8.79
CA ARG A 111 27.39 9.02 -8.20
C ARG A 111 27.07 10.33 -7.47
N GLN A 112 26.29 11.22 -8.09
CA GLN A 112 25.83 12.44 -7.43
C GLN A 112 25.06 12.13 -6.13
N TYR A 113 24.16 11.15 -6.12
CA TYR A 113 23.47 10.73 -4.89
C TYR A 113 24.44 10.22 -3.82
N TYR A 114 25.36 9.34 -4.20
CA TYR A 114 26.31 8.69 -3.30
C TYR A 114 27.34 9.67 -2.71
N ASP A 115 27.97 10.49 -3.56
CA ASP A 115 28.94 11.51 -3.17
C ASP A 115 28.29 12.66 -2.36
N ALA A 116 26.98 12.87 -2.53
CA ALA A 116 26.19 13.79 -1.72
C ALA A 116 25.88 13.29 -0.29
N GLY A 117 26.18 12.03 0.03
CA GLY A 117 25.94 11.41 1.34
C GLY A 117 24.61 10.64 1.45
N HIS A 118 23.84 10.53 0.37
CA HIS A 118 22.58 9.78 0.36
C HIS A 118 22.84 8.26 0.35
N LEU A 119 21.89 7.49 0.87
CA LEU A 119 21.98 6.03 0.89
C LEU A 119 21.47 5.45 -0.43
N ILE A 120 22.25 4.56 -1.05
CA ILE A 120 21.80 3.71 -2.16
C ILE A 120 21.42 2.33 -1.63
N ALA A 121 20.24 1.85 -1.98
CA ALA A 121 19.66 0.59 -1.52
C ALA A 121 19.10 -0.20 -2.71
N ALA A 122 18.82 -1.49 -2.52
CA ALA A 122 18.44 -2.40 -3.60
C ALA A 122 16.92 -2.60 -3.71
N HIS A 123 16.39 -2.62 -4.94
CA HIS A 123 14.95 -2.82 -5.20
C HIS A 123 14.62 -3.94 -6.21
N THR A 124 15.52 -4.92 -6.39
CA THR A 124 15.58 -5.91 -7.51
C THR A 124 16.02 -5.30 -8.84
N TRP A 125 16.40 -6.13 -9.81
CA TRP A 125 16.85 -5.65 -11.11
C TRP A 125 15.67 -5.13 -11.95
N SER A 126 14.55 -5.87 -11.98
CA SER A 126 13.42 -5.64 -12.89
C SER A 126 12.11 -5.18 -12.24
N HIS A 127 12.08 -4.92 -10.92
CA HIS A 127 10.85 -4.64 -10.16
C HIS A 127 9.79 -5.76 -10.29
N THR A 128 10.23 -7.02 -10.33
CA THR A 128 9.32 -8.18 -10.34
C THR A 128 9.00 -8.60 -8.90
N ASP A 129 7.74 -8.98 -8.62
CA ASP A 129 7.29 -9.48 -7.31
C ASP A 129 8.08 -10.73 -6.91
N ILE A 130 8.87 -10.61 -5.84
CA ILE A 130 9.79 -11.66 -5.37
C ILE A 130 9.08 -12.89 -4.80
N THR A 131 7.79 -12.81 -4.46
CA THR A 131 6.97 -13.96 -4.03
C THR A 131 6.57 -14.86 -5.20
N THR A 132 6.65 -14.33 -6.45
CA THR A 132 6.39 -15.09 -7.68
C THR A 132 7.65 -15.78 -8.23
N MET A 133 8.82 -15.49 -7.66
CA MET A 133 10.12 -15.97 -8.15
C MET A 133 10.50 -17.34 -7.58
N THR A 134 11.18 -18.15 -8.39
CA THR A 134 12.02 -19.22 -7.83
C THR A 134 13.26 -18.64 -7.14
N PRO A 135 13.88 -19.36 -6.18
CA PRO A 135 15.13 -18.92 -5.54
C PRO A 135 16.25 -18.56 -6.51
N ALA A 136 16.32 -19.20 -7.69
CA ALA A 136 17.30 -18.89 -8.72
C ALA A 136 17.04 -17.54 -9.40
N GLN A 137 15.78 -17.19 -9.66
CA GLN A 137 15.41 -15.89 -10.24
C GLN A 137 15.70 -14.75 -9.26
N LEU A 138 15.32 -14.90 -7.99
CA LEU A 138 15.60 -13.87 -6.97
C LEU A 138 17.11 -13.66 -6.76
N ASN A 139 17.91 -14.72 -6.81
CA ASN A 139 19.38 -14.55 -6.75
C ASN A 139 19.91 -13.84 -8.00
N ALA A 140 19.45 -14.17 -9.21
CA ALA A 140 19.88 -13.49 -10.43
C ALA A 140 19.51 -11.98 -10.44
N GLU A 141 18.31 -11.63 -9.98
CA GLU A 141 17.86 -10.24 -9.80
C GLU A 141 18.75 -9.45 -8.83
N LEU A 142 19.20 -10.09 -7.75
CA LEU A 142 20.11 -9.48 -6.77
C LEU A 142 21.56 -9.44 -7.29
N ASP A 143 22.04 -10.49 -7.95
CA ASP A 143 23.39 -10.58 -8.52
C ASP A 143 23.64 -9.53 -9.61
N LEU A 144 22.66 -9.29 -10.49
CA LEU A 144 22.74 -8.27 -11.53
C LEU A 144 22.85 -6.85 -10.91
N LEU A 145 21.99 -6.55 -9.93
CA LEU A 145 21.94 -5.23 -9.29
C LEU A 145 23.17 -4.97 -8.39
N GLU A 146 23.59 -5.97 -7.61
CA GLU A 146 24.83 -5.90 -6.82
C GLU A 146 26.05 -5.71 -7.74
N THR A 147 26.10 -6.39 -8.89
CA THR A 147 27.16 -6.21 -9.90
C THR A 147 27.18 -4.78 -10.46
N ALA A 148 26.02 -4.21 -10.79
CA ALA A 148 25.95 -2.84 -11.30
C ALA A 148 26.36 -1.80 -10.24
N LEU A 149 25.88 -1.91 -9.00
CA LEU A 149 26.26 -1.00 -7.92
C LEU A 149 27.75 -1.13 -7.53
N GLN A 150 28.31 -2.34 -7.57
CA GLN A 150 29.74 -2.58 -7.36
C GLN A 150 30.61 -2.00 -8.48
N LYS A 151 30.12 -1.96 -9.74
CA LYS A 151 30.77 -1.25 -10.86
C LYS A 151 30.65 0.27 -10.75
N ILE A 152 29.44 0.80 -10.53
CA ILE A 152 29.14 2.23 -10.63
C ILE A 152 29.70 3.02 -9.43
N LEU A 153 29.54 2.49 -8.22
CA LEU A 153 29.83 3.16 -6.94
C LEU A 153 30.88 2.43 -6.08
N GLY A 154 31.19 1.17 -6.39
CA GLY A 154 32.12 0.38 -5.60
C GLY A 154 31.50 -0.30 -4.37
N ILE A 155 30.18 -0.30 -4.22
CA ILE A 155 29.47 -0.75 -3.00
C ILE A 155 28.80 -2.12 -3.16
N LYS A 156 28.56 -2.80 -2.02
CA LYS A 156 27.50 -3.81 -1.90
C LYS A 156 26.37 -3.29 -1.00
N PRO A 157 25.12 -3.15 -1.52
CA PRO A 157 23.98 -2.66 -0.75
C PRO A 157 23.65 -3.58 0.43
N LYS A 158 23.17 -2.98 1.52
CA LYS A 158 22.76 -3.68 2.75
C LYS A 158 21.27 -3.59 3.02
N TYR A 159 20.62 -2.54 2.51
CA TYR A 159 19.20 -2.35 2.62
C TYR A 159 18.54 -2.77 1.32
N PHE A 160 17.44 -3.51 1.43
CA PHE A 160 16.64 -3.96 0.31
C PHE A 160 15.17 -3.68 0.62
N ARG A 161 14.42 -3.21 -0.38
CA ARG A 161 12.97 -3.10 -0.29
C ARG A 161 12.36 -4.07 -1.32
N PRO A 162 11.41 -4.93 -0.94
CA PRO A 162 10.69 -5.74 -1.91
C PRO A 162 9.80 -4.86 -2.79
N PRO A 163 9.79 -5.06 -4.13
CA PRO A 163 8.76 -4.55 -5.02
C PRO A 163 7.35 -4.76 -4.43
N TYR A 164 6.50 -3.73 -4.52
CA TYR A 164 5.14 -3.71 -3.94
C TYR A 164 5.07 -3.94 -2.42
N GLY A 165 6.20 -3.95 -1.71
CA GLY A 165 6.30 -4.40 -0.32
C GLY A 165 6.04 -5.91 -0.13
N ALA A 166 5.96 -6.69 -1.20
CA ALA A 166 5.58 -8.10 -1.20
C ALA A 166 6.78 -9.01 -0.89
N PHE A 167 6.66 -9.85 0.13
CA PHE A 167 7.66 -10.87 0.48
C PHE A 167 6.99 -12.08 1.15
N ASP A 168 7.69 -13.20 1.16
CA ASP A 168 7.30 -14.45 1.81
C ASP A 168 8.46 -15.02 2.64
N GLU A 169 8.28 -16.19 3.25
CA GLU A 169 9.33 -16.81 4.05
C GLU A 169 10.55 -17.23 3.21
N ALA A 170 10.34 -17.70 1.98
CA ALA A 170 11.44 -18.17 1.13
C ALA A 170 12.31 -17.02 0.61
N SER A 171 11.69 -15.97 0.09
CA SER A 171 12.39 -14.75 -0.38
C SER A 171 13.08 -14.01 0.77
N LEU A 172 12.45 -13.89 1.94
CA LEU A 172 13.04 -13.26 3.12
C LEU A 172 14.26 -14.05 3.66
N GLY A 173 14.23 -15.38 3.63
CA GLY A 173 15.39 -16.22 3.96
C GLY A 173 16.56 -16.07 2.99
N ILE A 174 16.29 -15.88 1.68
CA ILE A 174 17.33 -15.58 0.68
C ILE A 174 17.96 -14.21 0.93
N LEU A 175 17.15 -13.21 1.25
CA LEU A 175 17.61 -11.85 1.55
C LEU A 175 18.48 -11.81 2.82
N GLU A 176 18.08 -12.51 3.89
CA GLU A 176 18.91 -12.66 5.09
C GLU A 176 20.24 -13.35 4.78
N ALA A 177 20.22 -14.47 4.06
CA ALA A 177 21.43 -15.21 3.69
C ALA A 177 22.42 -14.40 2.84
N ARG A 178 21.93 -13.40 2.08
CA ARG A 178 22.75 -12.45 1.31
C ARG A 178 23.18 -11.20 2.09
N GLY A 179 22.81 -11.10 3.37
CA GLY A 179 23.20 -10.03 4.30
C GLY A 179 22.30 -8.79 4.29
N TYR A 180 21.11 -8.87 3.68
CA TYR A 180 20.19 -7.73 3.60
C TYR A 180 19.41 -7.49 4.90
N THR A 181 19.07 -6.23 5.11
CA THR A 181 17.99 -5.77 5.99
C THR A 181 16.84 -5.34 5.10
N VAL A 182 15.65 -5.92 5.31
CA VAL A 182 14.44 -5.61 4.55
C VAL A 182 13.82 -4.34 5.11
N VAL A 183 13.48 -3.39 4.24
CA VAL A 183 12.99 -2.07 4.60
C VAL A 183 11.66 -1.80 3.92
N LEU A 184 10.62 -1.63 4.73
CA LEU A 184 9.28 -1.20 4.33
C LEU A 184 9.11 0.27 4.75
N TRP A 185 7.92 0.66 5.18
CA TRP A 185 7.58 2.03 5.59
C TRP A 185 6.52 2.02 6.71
N ASP A 186 6.42 3.15 7.43
CA ASP A 186 5.35 3.47 8.37
C ASP A 186 4.46 4.63 7.88
N PHE A 187 4.91 5.33 6.83
CA PHE A 187 4.18 6.36 6.10
C PHE A 187 4.26 6.09 4.58
N ASP A 188 3.09 6.09 3.92
CA ASP A 188 2.94 5.97 2.47
C ASP A 188 2.45 7.30 1.92
N SER A 189 3.14 7.85 0.91
CA SER A 189 2.79 9.14 0.32
C SER A 189 1.72 9.05 -0.77
N GLY A 190 1.40 7.85 -1.26
CA GLY A 190 0.42 7.58 -2.32
C GLY A 190 0.82 8.05 -3.73
N ASP A 191 2.01 8.63 -3.90
CA ASP A 191 2.51 9.24 -5.15
C ASP A 191 2.64 8.26 -6.35
N TRP A 192 2.85 6.97 -6.07
CA TRP A 192 2.85 5.90 -7.08
C TRP A 192 1.52 5.80 -7.85
N ASN A 193 0.40 6.20 -7.26
CA ASN A 193 -0.92 6.08 -7.86
C ASN A 193 -1.18 7.23 -8.85
N PRO A 194 -1.40 6.97 -10.16
CA PRO A 194 -1.69 8.01 -11.15
C PRO A 194 -3.03 8.76 -10.96
N THR A 195 -3.79 8.47 -9.89
CA THR A 195 -4.98 9.25 -9.49
C THR A 195 -4.76 10.06 -8.21
N VAL A 196 -3.52 10.21 -7.73
CA VAL A 196 -3.15 11.04 -6.59
C VAL A 196 -2.40 12.26 -7.12
N GLU A 197 -2.98 13.44 -6.93
CA GLU A 197 -2.36 14.70 -7.33
C GLU A 197 -1.22 15.08 -6.35
N PRO A 198 -0.17 15.81 -6.78
CA PRO A 198 0.95 16.20 -5.90
C PRO A 198 0.52 16.90 -4.61
N GLU A 199 -0.51 17.75 -4.67
CA GLU A 199 -1.10 18.41 -3.49
C GLU A 199 -1.62 17.39 -2.46
N GLN A 200 -2.21 16.26 -2.89
CA GLN A 200 -2.76 15.25 -2.00
C GLN A 200 -1.65 14.45 -1.29
N SER A 201 -0.54 14.17 -1.99
CA SER A 201 0.64 13.53 -1.41
C SER A 201 1.35 14.43 -0.38
N PHE A 202 1.45 15.73 -0.68
CA PHE A 202 1.89 16.73 0.29
C PHE A 202 0.93 16.84 1.49
N ALA A 203 -0.38 16.93 1.25
CA ALA A 203 -1.40 17.01 2.29
C ALA A 203 -1.34 15.83 3.25
N LEU A 204 -1.22 14.60 2.73
CA LEU A 204 -1.04 13.40 3.54
C LEU A 204 0.23 13.48 4.41
N SER A 205 1.32 14.03 3.87
CA SER A 205 2.58 14.24 4.61
C SER A 205 2.44 15.21 5.80
N THR A 206 1.47 16.12 5.80
CA THR A 206 1.17 17.01 6.95
C THR A 206 0.51 16.29 8.13
N THR A 207 0.08 15.03 7.98
CA THR A 207 -0.56 14.25 9.05
C THR A 207 0.44 13.64 10.04
N LEU A 208 1.74 13.76 9.77
CA LEU A 208 2.82 13.27 10.63
C LEU A 208 2.84 13.97 12.00
N ASN A 209 3.20 13.20 13.04
CA ASN A 209 3.12 13.64 14.44
C ASN A 209 4.51 13.77 15.07
N TYR A 210 5.15 14.94 14.91
CA TYR A 210 6.45 15.20 15.53
C TYR A 210 6.34 15.12 17.08
N PRO A 211 7.31 14.49 17.80
CA PRO A 211 8.60 13.97 17.35
C PRO A 211 8.61 12.46 17.08
N GLN A 212 7.48 11.84 16.73
CA GLN A 212 7.49 10.42 16.35
C GLN A 212 8.37 10.23 15.10
N PRO A 213 9.27 9.24 15.10
CA PRO A 213 10.09 8.96 13.92
C PRO A 213 9.21 8.48 12.76
N ALA A 214 9.67 8.74 11.53
CA ALA A 214 8.99 8.32 10.30
C ALA A 214 9.96 7.65 9.32
N LEU A 215 9.45 6.70 8.55
CA LEU A 215 10.10 6.07 7.41
C LEU A 215 9.10 6.10 6.24
N MET A 216 9.32 7.08 5.34
CA MET A 216 8.36 7.52 4.33
C MET A 216 8.73 6.96 2.95
N ILE A 217 7.80 6.34 2.24
CA ILE A 217 7.98 5.93 0.83
C ILE A 217 7.45 7.01 -0.14
N PHE A 218 8.27 7.27 -1.14
CA PHE A 218 8.01 8.06 -2.35
C PHE A 218 8.63 7.31 -3.54
N HIS A 219 8.41 7.73 -4.78
CA HIS A 219 8.90 7.06 -5.99
C HIS A 219 9.57 8.05 -6.95
N GLU A 220 10.85 7.84 -7.29
CA GLU A 220 11.58 8.73 -8.23
C GLU A 220 11.31 8.42 -9.71
N ASN A 221 10.43 7.45 -10.02
CA ASN A 221 9.89 7.28 -11.38
C ASN A 221 8.76 8.27 -11.72
N ARG A 222 8.33 9.09 -10.76
CA ARG A 222 7.44 10.25 -10.96
C ARG A 222 8.26 11.52 -10.92
N GLU A 223 8.17 12.34 -11.97
CA GLU A 223 8.87 13.62 -12.01
C GLU A 223 8.26 14.59 -11.00
N GLU A 224 6.93 14.61 -10.92
CA GLU A 224 6.09 15.44 -10.05
C GLU A 224 6.39 15.21 -8.55
N THR A 225 6.85 14.02 -8.18
CA THR A 225 7.27 13.72 -6.81
C THR A 225 8.55 14.48 -6.44
N ALA A 226 9.50 14.58 -7.36
CA ALA A 226 10.75 15.29 -7.15
C ALA A 226 10.63 16.81 -7.40
N THR A 227 9.70 17.25 -8.25
CA THR A 227 9.56 18.66 -8.67
C THR A 227 8.41 19.42 -7.98
N GLU A 228 7.40 18.72 -7.44
CA GLU A 228 6.23 19.35 -6.80
C GLU A 228 5.99 18.85 -5.36
N VAL A 229 6.04 17.54 -5.10
CA VAL A 229 5.77 16.99 -3.75
C VAL A 229 6.90 17.28 -2.76
N LEU A 230 8.11 16.76 -3.02
CA LEU A 230 9.24 16.87 -2.09
C LEU A 230 9.74 18.32 -1.84
N PRO A 231 9.64 19.26 -2.79
CA PRO A 231 9.84 20.70 -2.55
C PRO A 231 8.94 21.32 -1.48
N HIS A 232 7.80 20.70 -1.16
CA HIS A 232 6.95 21.12 -0.04
C HIS A 232 7.13 20.23 1.20
N VAL A 233 7.25 18.91 1.04
CA VAL A 233 7.41 17.96 2.16
C VAL A 233 8.73 18.17 2.92
N ALA A 234 9.87 18.27 2.23
CA ALA A 234 11.17 18.28 2.89
C ALA A 234 11.41 19.55 3.74
N PRO A 235 11.09 20.78 3.28
CA PRO A 235 11.16 21.96 4.13
C PRO A 235 10.14 21.95 5.28
N MET A 236 8.92 21.44 5.05
CA MET A 236 7.89 21.30 6.09
C MET A 236 8.39 20.44 7.25
N LEU A 237 8.92 19.25 6.96
CA LEU A 237 9.49 18.34 7.97
C LEU A 237 10.58 19.03 8.81
N VAL A 238 11.51 19.73 8.15
CA VAL A 238 12.58 20.46 8.84
C VAL A 238 12.04 21.60 9.71
N SER A 239 10.97 22.27 9.28
CA SER A 239 10.31 23.34 10.05
C SER A 239 9.57 22.83 11.29
N GLU A 240 8.94 21.65 11.21
CA GLU A 240 8.38 20.91 12.36
C GLU A 240 9.47 20.31 13.28
N GLY A 241 10.75 20.48 12.92
CA GLY A 241 11.91 20.12 13.75
C GLY A 241 12.55 18.78 13.40
N TYR A 242 12.02 18.02 12.43
CA TYR A 242 12.61 16.75 12.01
C TYR A 242 14.07 16.91 11.54
N LYS A 243 14.80 15.79 11.58
CA LYS A 243 16.09 15.61 10.92
C LYS A 243 15.92 14.58 9.80
N LEU A 244 16.13 15.04 8.56
CA LEU A 244 16.08 14.21 7.36
C LEU A 244 17.30 13.29 7.34
N LYS A 245 17.10 11.98 7.23
CA LYS A 245 18.16 10.97 7.38
C LYS A 245 18.04 9.83 6.39
N THR A 246 19.19 9.23 6.07
CA THR A 246 19.22 7.90 5.48
C THR A 246 18.56 6.86 6.41
N VAL A 247 18.04 5.77 5.84
CA VAL A 247 17.58 4.61 6.61
C VAL A 247 18.71 4.05 7.51
N ALA A 248 19.96 4.12 7.06
CA ALA A 248 21.13 3.68 7.82
C ALA A 248 21.33 4.50 9.13
N GLU A 249 21.27 5.83 9.04
CA GLU A 249 21.34 6.72 10.21
C GLU A 249 20.10 6.58 11.10
N CYS A 250 18.92 6.41 10.50
CA CYS A 250 17.66 6.13 11.20
C CYS A 250 17.67 4.80 11.97
N LEU A 251 18.52 3.85 11.58
CA LEU A 251 18.75 2.57 12.27
C LEU A 251 20.06 2.53 13.07
N ARG A 252 20.84 3.62 13.08
CA ARG A 252 22.17 3.71 13.72
C ARG A 252 23.14 2.59 13.31
N ALA A 253 23.11 2.22 12.04
CA ALA A 253 23.86 1.06 11.51
C ALA A 253 24.63 1.44 10.23
N SER A 254 25.60 0.60 9.82
CA SER A 254 26.37 0.84 8.59
C SER A 254 25.45 0.97 7.35
N PRO A 255 25.76 1.85 6.37
CA PRO A 255 24.95 1.99 5.15
C PRO A 255 25.09 0.79 4.19
N TYR A 256 26.27 0.18 4.13
CA TYR A 256 26.63 -0.85 3.16
C TYR A 256 27.14 -2.13 3.85
N GLN A 257 27.16 -3.24 3.10
CA GLN A 257 27.83 -4.48 3.54
C GLN A 257 29.35 -4.35 3.35
N SER A 258 29.75 -3.77 2.22
CA SER A 258 31.14 -3.45 1.88
C SER A 258 31.19 -2.19 1.00
N VAL A 259 32.30 -1.46 1.12
CA VAL A 259 32.66 -0.34 0.24
C VAL A 259 34.08 -0.61 -0.28
N GLY A 260 34.24 -0.58 -1.60
CA GLY A 260 35.49 -0.82 -2.31
C GLY A 260 35.84 0.34 -3.22
N LYS A 261 36.05 0.06 -4.51
CA LYS A 261 36.26 1.06 -5.56
C LYS A 261 35.31 0.81 -6.74
N PRO A 262 34.74 1.86 -7.37
CA PRO A 262 34.04 1.71 -8.63
C PRO A 262 35.03 1.34 -9.76
N SER A 263 34.50 0.81 -10.86
CA SER A 263 35.25 0.61 -12.10
C SER A 263 35.07 1.80 -13.06
N ALA A 264 35.93 1.88 -14.08
CA ALA A 264 35.61 2.67 -15.26
C ALA A 264 34.39 2.07 -15.99
N ARG A 265 33.73 2.87 -16.84
CA ARG A 265 32.70 2.37 -17.76
C ARG A 265 33.37 1.57 -18.88
N ASP A 266 32.87 0.37 -19.14
CA ASP A 266 33.35 -0.54 -20.18
C ASP A 266 32.17 -1.19 -20.94
N ALA A 267 32.44 -2.03 -21.94
CA ALA A 267 31.43 -2.66 -22.77
C ALA A 267 30.48 -3.63 -22.02
N THR A 268 30.78 -3.99 -20.76
CA THR A 268 29.90 -4.80 -19.90
C THR A 268 28.90 -3.96 -19.09
N TRP A 269 28.87 -2.64 -19.29
CA TRP A 269 27.90 -1.72 -18.70
C TRP A 269 26.67 -1.59 -19.61
N THR A 270 25.90 -2.67 -19.70
CA THR A 270 24.68 -2.78 -20.52
C THR A 270 23.58 -3.54 -19.77
N CYS A 271 22.33 -3.20 -20.06
CA CYS A 271 21.14 -3.97 -19.65
C CYS A 271 20.61 -4.87 -20.80
N GLU A 272 21.25 -4.88 -21.96
CA GLU A 272 20.88 -5.75 -23.09
C GLU A 272 20.96 -7.22 -22.69
N GLY A 273 19.93 -8.01 -23.05
CA GLY A 273 19.82 -9.42 -22.69
C GLY A 273 19.50 -9.71 -21.21
N THR A 274 19.37 -8.69 -20.36
CA THR A 274 18.92 -8.84 -18.97
C THR A 274 17.39 -8.76 -18.87
N PRO A 275 16.76 -9.23 -17.77
CA PRO A 275 15.36 -8.93 -17.48
C PRO A 275 15.13 -7.42 -17.40
N GLY A 276 13.88 -7.00 -17.60
CA GLY A 276 13.45 -5.62 -17.42
C GLY A 276 11.94 -5.51 -17.58
N THR A 277 11.34 -4.56 -16.88
CA THR A 277 9.90 -4.27 -17.00
C THR A 277 9.68 -2.85 -17.50
N VAL A 278 8.52 -2.63 -18.10
CA VAL A 278 7.98 -1.31 -18.38
C VAL A 278 6.70 -1.18 -17.56
N TRP A 279 6.64 -0.18 -16.68
CA TRP A 279 5.45 0.11 -15.91
C TRP A 279 4.28 0.37 -16.85
N SER A 280 3.23 -0.42 -16.68
CA SER A 280 1.97 -0.26 -17.37
C SER A 280 0.97 0.32 -16.38
N PRO A 281 0.24 1.42 -16.71
CA PRO A 281 -0.81 1.96 -15.85
C PRO A 281 -1.98 0.98 -15.68
N TYR A 282 -2.02 -0.08 -16.49
CA TYR A 282 -2.90 -1.23 -16.30
C TYR A 282 -2.08 -2.41 -15.77
N PRO A 283 -2.46 -3.05 -14.65
CA PRO A 283 -1.80 -4.28 -14.21
C PRO A 283 -1.92 -5.34 -15.31
N PRO A 284 -0.93 -6.24 -15.46
CA PRO A 284 -0.99 -7.30 -16.46
C PRO A 284 -2.26 -8.12 -16.26
N ILE A 285 -3.10 -8.17 -17.29
CA ILE A 285 -4.29 -9.04 -17.29
C ILE A 285 -3.77 -10.46 -17.07
N PRO A 286 -4.17 -11.15 -15.97
CA PRO A 286 -3.66 -12.48 -15.69
C PRO A 286 -4.01 -13.39 -16.89
N PRO A 287 -3.04 -14.17 -17.41
CA PRO A 287 -3.28 -15.00 -18.58
C PRO A 287 -4.47 -15.92 -18.31
N ALA A 288 -5.48 -15.84 -19.18
CA ALA A 288 -6.74 -16.55 -18.98
C ALA A 288 -6.44 -18.03 -18.69
N THR A 289 -6.82 -18.47 -17.48
CA THR A 289 -6.35 -19.76 -16.94
C THR A 289 -6.65 -20.89 -17.91
N PRO A 290 -5.70 -21.83 -18.13
CA PRO A 290 -5.85 -22.88 -19.13
C PRO A 290 -7.13 -23.65 -18.89
N THR A 291 -7.89 -23.89 -19.96
CA THR A 291 -9.18 -24.57 -19.90
C THR A 291 -8.98 -25.99 -19.38
N TYR A 292 -9.38 -26.22 -18.13
CA TYR A 292 -9.36 -27.55 -17.52
C TYR A 292 -10.14 -28.53 -18.42
N PRO A 293 -9.48 -29.57 -18.97
CA PRO A 293 -10.16 -30.52 -19.83
C PRO A 293 -11.10 -31.38 -18.98
N PHE A 294 -12.41 -31.10 -19.07
CA PHE A 294 -13.43 -31.90 -18.40
C PHE A 294 -13.23 -33.38 -18.73
N GLY A 295 -13.04 -34.20 -17.69
CA GLY A 295 -12.67 -35.60 -17.84
C GLY A 295 -13.69 -36.40 -18.63
N ARG A 296 -13.33 -36.83 -19.85
CA ARG A 296 -14.13 -37.79 -20.62
C ARG A 296 -14.04 -39.18 -19.96
N THR A 297 -14.93 -39.45 -19.01
CA THR A 297 -15.13 -40.77 -18.43
C THR A 297 -15.44 -41.77 -19.55
N ARG A 298 -14.50 -42.70 -19.81
CA ARG A 298 -14.68 -43.74 -20.83
C ARG A 298 -15.66 -44.81 -20.34
N LEU A 299 -16.94 -44.68 -20.69
CA LEU A 299 -17.82 -45.85 -20.74
C LEU A 299 -17.50 -46.65 -22.01
N ARG A 300 -17.13 -47.91 -21.83
CA ARG A 300 -16.84 -48.84 -22.94
C ARG A 300 -18.16 -49.33 -23.53
N SER A 301 -18.26 -49.35 -24.86
CA SER A 301 -19.33 -50.10 -25.54
C SER A 301 -19.23 -51.59 -25.19
N PHE A 302 -20.35 -52.18 -24.78
CA PHE A 302 -20.54 -53.62 -24.81
C PHE A 302 -21.83 -53.89 -25.58
N VAL A 303 -21.73 -54.68 -26.65
CA VAL A 303 -22.86 -55.00 -27.52
C VAL A 303 -23.48 -56.31 -27.04
N LEU A 304 -24.80 -56.33 -26.82
CA LEU A 304 -25.59 -57.55 -26.81
C LEU A 304 -27.02 -57.27 -27.28
N THR A 305 -27.60 -58.27 -27.92
CA THR A 305 -28.67 -58.18 -28.92
C THR A 305 -30.10 -58.32 -28.37
N ARG A 306 -31.09 -58.12 -29.26
CA ARG A 306 -32.53 -58.49 -29.19
C ARG A 306 -33.44 -57.51 -28.42
N SER A 307 -34.71 -57.29 -28.82
CA SER A 307 -35.44 -57.65 -30.08
C SER A 307 -36.86 -57.05 -30.10
N HIS A 308 -37.53 -57.15 -31.26
CA HIS A 308 -38.97 -56.97 -31.54
C HIS A 308 -39.46 -55.55 -31.92
N ASP A 309 -39.54 -55.35 -33.24
CA ASP A 309 -40.54 -54.57 -34.00
C ASP A 309 -41.98 -55.13 -33.78
N PRO A 310 -43.07 -54.68 -34.46
CA PRO A 310 -43.19 -53.66 -35.54
C PRO A 310 -44.42 -52.70 -35.42
N LEU A 311 -44.78 -52.08 -36.56
CA LEU A 311 -46.07 -51.44 -36.94
C LEU A 311 -46.24 -49.95 -36.58
N GLU A 312 -46.71 -49.05 -37.47
CA GLU A 312 -46.89 -49.08 -38.94
C GLU A 312 -46.91 -47.64 -39.53
N ALA A 313 -46.99 -47.47 -40.86
CA ALA A 313 -47.07 -46.18 -41.60
C ALA A 313 -48.38 -46.13 -42.44
N PRO A 314 -48.78 -45.04 -43.17
CA PRO A 314 -48.14 -43.73 -43.48
C PRO A 314 -49.06 -42.52 -43.08
N SER A 315 -49.33 -41.39 -43.77
CA SER A 315 -48.99 -40.80 -45.09
C SER A 315 -49.26 -39.27 -45.22
N ARG A 316 -48.47 -38.62 -46.10
CA ARG A 316 -48.77 -37.55 -47.10
C ARG A 316 -50.24 -37.03 -47.29
N PRO A 317 -50.45 -35.81 -47.88
CA PRO A 317 -49.73 -34.53 -47.73
C PRO A 317 -50.67 -33.31 -47.40
N PRO A 318 -50.79 -32.17 -48.15
CA PRO A 318 -50.37 -30.86 -47.60
C PRO A 318 -51.40 -29.70 -47.66
N SER A 319 -50.92 -28.53 -47.23
CA SER A 319 -51.27 -27.16 -47.70
C SER A 319 -52.37 -26.31 -47.02
N ALA A 320 -51.94 -25.09 -46.66
CA ALA A 320 -52.65 -23.80 -46.58
C ALA A 320 -53.60 -23.48 -45.37
N PRO A 321 -53.81 -22.17 -45.05
CA PRO A 321 -54.39 -21.69 -43.78
C PRO A 321 -55.57 -20.71 -44.04
N PRO A 322 -55.95 -19.75 -43.15
CA PRO A 322 -55.87 -19.59 -41.67
C PRO A 322 -57.34 -19.51 -41.13
N PRO A 323 -57.78 -18.66 -40.16
CA PRO A 323 -57.16 -18.02 -38.98
C PRO A 323 -57.95 -18.30 -37.65
N HIS A 324 -57.61 -17.53 -36.59
CA HIS A 324 -58.43 -17.10 -35.44
C HIS A 324 -58.29 -17.73 -34.03
N HIS A 325 -58.11 -16.81 -33.08
CA HIS A 325 -58.40 -16.78 -31.63
C HIS A 325 -57.77 -17.79 -30.65
N SER A 326 -56.92 -17.22 -29.78
CA SER A 326 -56.54 -17.72 -28.46
C SER A 326 -57.76 -17.89 -27.52
N PRO A 327 -57.60 -18.63 -26.40
CA PRO A 327 -57.30 -17.92 -25.16
C PRO A 327 -56.12 -18.51 -24.36
N HIS A 328 -55.62 -17.72 -23.39
CA HIS A 328 -54.52 -18.11 -22.50
C HIS A 328 -54.99 -18.98 -21.33
N LEU A 329 -54.12 -19.90 -20.87
CA LEU A 329 -53.99 -20.23 -19.45
C LEU A 329 -52.53 -20.08 -19.01
N HIS A 330 -52.32 -19.67 -17.76
CA HIS A 330 -50.99 -19.58 -17.15
C HIS A 330 -50.53 -20.93 -16.57
N SER A 331 -49.21 -21.09 -16.48
CA SER A 331 -48.53 -21.98 -15.53
C SER A 331 -47.53 -21.15 -14.71
N PRO A 332 -47.26 -21.50 -13.44
CA PRO A 332 -46.46 -20.68 -12.55
C PRO A 332 -44.96 -20.76 -12.87
N SER A 333 -44.28 -19.60 -12.86
CA SER A 333 -42.83 -19.51 -12.97
C SER A 333 -42.15 -19.49 -11.60
N THR A 334 -41.09 -20.29 -11.45
CA THR A 334 -40.19 -20.20 -10.30
C THR A 334 -39.30 -18.96 -10.38
N PRO A 335 -39.09 -18.21 -9.29
CA PRO A 335 -38.32 -16.97 -9.32
C PRO A 335 -36.81 -17.23 -9.34
N HIS A 336 -36.21 -17.18 -10.54
CA HIS A 336 -34.75 -17.04 -10.66
C HIS A 336 -34.36 -15.59 -10.36
N THR A 337 -33.66 -15.35 -9.25
CA THR A 337 -33.06 -14.05 -8.94
C THR A 337 -31.93 -13.77 -9.94
N PRO A 338 -31.97 -12.68 -10.73
CA PRO A 338 -30.94 -12.40 -11.72
C PRO A 338 -29.63 -11.97 -11.03
N LEU A 339 -28.50 -12.36 -11.62
CA LEU A 339 -27.15 -12.11 -11.10
C LEU A 339 -26.87 -10.62 -10.82
N SER A 340 -27.50 -9.72 -11.58
CA SER A 340 -27.46 -8.26 -11.36
C SER A 340 -27.97 -7.82 -9.99
N MET A 341 -28.97 -8.49 -9.42
CA MET A 341 -29.47 -8.20 -8.06
C MET A 341 -28.48 -8.65 -6.97
N VAL A 342 -27.66 -9.67 -7.23
CA VAL A 342 -26.61 -10.11 -6.31
C VAL A 342 -25.45 -9.12 -6.34
N LEU A 343 -25.00 -8.74 -7.54
CA LEU A 343 -23.92 -7.77 -7.72
C LEU A 343 -24.27 -6.38 -7.15
N GLY A 344 -25.49 -5.90 -7.39
CA GLY A 344 -25.96 -4.63 -6.82
C GLY A 344 -25.96 -4.61 -5.28
N ARG A 345 -26.41 -5.70 -4.64
CA ARG A 345 -26.37 -5.83 -3.18
C ARG A 345 -24.94 -5.85 -2.63
N LEU A 346 -24.02 -6.55 -3.31
CA LEU A 346 -22.62 -6.59 -2.92
C LEU A 346 -21.99 -5.19 -2.94
N MET A 347 -22.23 -4.40 -4.00
CA MET A 347 -21.75 -3.02 -4.10
C MET A 347 -22.32 -2.12 -2.99
N HIS A 348 -23.62 -2.23 -2.67
CA HIS A 348 -24.22 -1.48 -1.56
C HIS A 348 -23.56 -1.82 -0.22
N TYR A 349 -23.43 -3.10 0.12
CA TYR A 349 -22.78 -3.50 1.38
C TYR A 349 -21.32 -3.04 1.48
N THR A 350 -20.57 -3.03 0.38
CA THR A 350 -19.19 -2.49 0.37
C THR A 350 -19.16 -0.98 0.67
N PHE A 351 -20.08 -0.20 0.09
CA PHE A 351 -20.20 1.23 0.37
C PHE A 351 -20.65 1.50 1.83
N ASP A 352 -21.67 0.78 2.30
CA ASP A 352 -22.19 0.92 3.66
C ASP A 352 -21.12 0.60 4.71
N ILE A 353 -20.32 -0.46 4.48
CA ILE A 353 -19.18 -0.82 5.33
C ILE A 353 -18.14 0.29 5.35
N ALA A 354 -17.72 0.81 4.18
CA ALA A 354 -16.72 1.87 4.09
C ALA A 354 -17.18 3.16 4.79
N LEU A 355 -18.45 3.54 4.64
CA LEU A 355 -19.04 4.69 5.30
C LEU A 355 -19.07 4.51 6.83
N VAL A 356 -19.54 3.35 7.32
CA VAL A 356 -19.61 3.06 8.76
C VAL A 356 -18.23 3.02 9.40
N THR A 357 -17.22 2.42 8.77
CA THR A 357 -15.87 2.39 9.36
C THR A 357 -15.18 3.75 9.32
N THR A 358 -15.42 4.57 8.29
CA THR A 358 -14.97 5.98 8.25
C THR A 358 -15.57 6.80 9.39
N VAL A 359 -16.87 6.63 9.69
CA VAL A 359 -17.52 7.29 10.84
C VAL A 359 -16.95 6.79 12.17
N LEU A 360 -16.71 5.50 12.32
CA LEU A 360 -16.09 4.93 13.54
C LEU A 360 -14.65 5.44 13.76
N ALA A 361 -13.88 5.63 12.68
CA ALA A 361 -12.56 6.24 12.75
C ALA A 361 -12.63 7.71 13.22
N GLY A 362 -13.60 8.48 12.75
CA GLY A 362 -13.85 9.85 13.24
C GLY A 362 -14.22 9.89 14.72
N VAL A 363 -15.09 8.97 15.17
CA VAL A 363 -15.40 8.82 16.60
C VAL A 363 -14.14 8.51 17.41
N LYS A 364 -13.30 7.58 16.94
CA LYS A 364 -12.00 7.26 17.56
C LYS A 364 -11.09 8.49 17.65
N ARG A 365 -10.96 9.28 16.57
CA ARG A 365 -10.10 10.48 16.51
C ARG A 365 -10.57 11.60 17.45
N HIS A 366 -11.88 11.82 17.56
CA HIS A 366 -12.44 12.91 18.39
C HIS A 366 -12.72 12.55 19.85
N THR A 367 -12.90 11.26 20.18
CA THR A 367 -13.35 10.84 21.53
C THR A 367 -12.46 9.79 22.21
N GLY A 368 -11.57 9.13 21.46
CA GLY A 368 -10.79 7.99 21.95
C GLY A 368 -11.56 6.67 22.03
N PHE A 369 -12.88 6.65 21.79
CA PHE A 369 -13.65 5.41 21.76
C PHE A 369 -13.47 4.68 20.42
N GLN A 370 -13.06 3.41 20.47
CA GLN A 370 -12.88 2.54 19.31
C GLN A 370 -13.62 1.21 19.50
N VAL A 371 -13.94 0.52 18.39
CA VAL A 371 -14.45 -0.86 18.44
C VAL A 371 -13.39 -1.78 19.04
N ASN A 372 -13.70 -2.47 20.14
CA ASN A 372 -12.78 -3.42 20.74
C ASN A 372 -12.84 -4.79 20.05
N THR A 373 -12.05 -4.99 19.00
CA THR A 373 -11.98 -6.26 18.25
C THR A 373 -11.40 -7.42 19.07
N SER A 374 -10.79 -7.18 20.23
CA SER A 374 -10.38 -8.26 21.15
C SER A 374 -11.56 -8.99 21.81
N THR A 375 -12.79 -8.50 21.65
CA THR A 375 -14.02 -9.22 22.04
C THR A 375 -14.50 -10.21 20.98
N ILE A 376 -13.95 -10.15 19.76
CA ILE A 376 -14.22 -11.09 18.67
C ILE A 376 -13.28 -12.30 18.83
N PRO A 377 -13.78 -13.55 18.80
CA PRO A 377 -12.93 -14.74 18.81
C PRO A 377 -11.87 -14.74 17.70
N GLU A 378 -10.69 -15.27 17.99
CA GLU A 378 -9.58 -15.28 17.03
C GLU A 378 -9.87 -16.20 15.84
N GLY A 379 -9.53 -15.73 14.63
CA GLY A 379 -9.86 -16.37 13.37
C GLY A 379 -10.23 -15.36 12.28
N PRO A 380 -10.73 -15.84 11.11
CA PRO A 380 -10.96 -15.00 9.93
C PRO A 380 -11.88 -13.81 10.15
N PHE A 381 -12.86 -13.91 11.06
CA PHE A 381 -13.79 -12.82 11.37
C PHE A 381 -13.12 -11.64 12.06
N ARG A 382 -12.19 -11.89 13.01
CA ARG A 382 -11.44 -10.82 13.66
C ARG A 382 -10.44 -10.17 12.71
N GLN A 383 -9.71 -10.96 11.93
CA GLN A 383 -8.81 -10.45 10.89
C GLN A 383 -9.56 -9.59 9.86
N THR A 384 -10.74 -10.03 9.41
CA THR A 384 -11.60 -9.24 8.52
C THR A 384 -12.05 -7.93 9.19
N ALA A 385 -12.46 -7.97 10.46
CA ALA A 385 -12.87 -6.77 11.21
C ALA A 385 -11.72 -5.77 11.38
N ASP A 386 -10.52 -6.22 11.74
CA ASP A 386 -9.33 -5.38 11.89
C ASP A 386 -8.94 -4.71 10.56
N VAL A 387 -8.98 -5.45 9.44
CA VAL A 387 -8.73 -4.90 8.08
C VAL A 387 -9.81 -3.89 7.66
N VAL A 388 -11.08 -4.20 7.92
CA VAL A 388 -12.23 -3.36 7.54
C VAL A 388 -12.25 -2.06 8.35
N LEU A 389 -11.94 -2.10 9.65
CA LEU A 389 -11.80 -0.91 10.49
C LEU A 389 -10.57 -0.07 10.09
N GLY A 390 -9.41 -0.69 9.87
CA GLY A 390 -8.21 0.00 9.40
C GLY A 390 -8.37 0.66 8.02
N THR A 391 -9.24 0.10 7.16
CA THR A 391 -9.63 0.73 5.89
C THR A 391 -10.45 2.01 6.13
N GLY A 392 -11.35 2.00 7.12
CA GLY A 392 -12.09 3.19 7.54
C GLY A 392 -11.21 4.28 8.15
N GLU A 393 -10.15 3.90 8.88
CA GLU A 393 -9.18 4.86 9.42
C GLU A 393 -8.41 5.59 8.30
N ARG A 394 -7.98 4.88 7.25
CA ARG A 394 -7.37 5.50 6.06
C ARG A 394 -8.34 6.41 5.31
N LEU A 395 -9.59 5.98 5.12
CA LEU A 395 -10.62 6.79 4.47
C LEU A 395 -10.95 8.06 5.27
N PHE A 396 -10.96 7.98 6.60
CA PHE A 396 -11.18 9.13 7.47
C PHE A 396 -9.98 10.09 7.45
N ASP A 397 -8.75 9.59 7.53
CA ASP A 397 -7.56 10.44 7.48
C ASP A 397 -7.42 11.12 6.09
N PHE A 398 -7.74 10.42 4.99
CA PHE A 398 -7.84 11.01 3.64
C PHE A 398 -8.94 12.08 3.53
N ALA A 399 -10.16 11.78 3.98
CA ALA A 399 -11.26 12.75 3.96
C ALA A 399 -10.97 13.98 4.84
N SER A 400 -10.28 13.77 5.97
CA SER A 400 -9.82 14.86 6.84
C SER A 400 -8.79 15.73 6.13
N ALA A 401 -7.75 15.14 5.52
CA ALA A 401 -6.74 15.87 4.76
C ALA A 401 -7.37 16.71 3.63
N MET A 402 -8.24 16.11 2.82
CA MET A 402 -9.01 16.80 1.78
C MET A 402 -9.85 17.97 2.34
N SER A 403 -10.39 17.85 3.56
CA SER A 403 -11.15 18.94 4.21
C SER A 403 -10.28 20.05 4.80
N TYR A 404 -8.98 19.85 4.93
CA TYR A 404 -8.03 20.88 5.38
C TYR A 404 -7.35 21.63 4.23
N THR A 405 -7.20 21.03 3.05
CA THR A 405 -6.58 21.70 1.89
C THR A 405 -7.59 22.26 0.87
N SER A 406 -8.74 21.60 0.69
CA SER A 406 -9.70 22.02 -0.33
C SER A 406 -10.46 23.29 0.06
N SER A 407 -10.46 24.28 -0.85
CA SER A 407 -11.26 25.52 -0.78
C SER A 407 -12.78 25.31 -0.77
N LEU A 408 -13.25 24.06 -0.86
CA LEU A 408 -14.66 23.68 -0.66
C LEU A 408 -15.07 23.66 0.83
N PHE A 409 -14.11 23.73 1.77
CA PHE A 409 -14.36 23.67 3.21
C PHE A 409 -13.83 24.93 3.91
N GLU A 410 -14.72 25.67 4.57
CA GLU A 410 -14.36 26.80 5.43
C GLU A 410 -14.42 26.40 6.91
N ARG A 411 -13.38 26.74 7.68
CA ARG A 411 -13.41 26.59 9.14
C ARG A 411 -14.16 27.76 9.76
N GLU A 412 -15.34 27.52 10.34
CA GLU A 412 -16.07 28.53 11.10
C GLU A 412 -15.16 29.23 12.13
N THR A 413 -14.96 30.53 11.96
CA THR A 413 -14.30 31.35 12.97
C THR A 413 -15.26 31.56 14.14
N PRO A 414 -14.84 31.37 15.41
CA PRO A 414 -15.71 31.66 16.55
C PRO A 414 -16.16 33.11 16.50
N LYS A 415 -17.48 33.33 16.41
CA LYS A 415 -18.05 34.68 16.47
C LYS A 415 -17.59 35.36 17.77
N PRO A 416 -17.11 36.60 17.74
CA PRO A 416 -16.78 37.34 18.95
C PRO A 416 -18.03 37.43 19.84
N LYS A 417 -17.83 37.25 21.15
CA LYS A 417 -18.87 37.30 22.18
C LYS A 417 -19.12 38.70 22.69
#